data_AF-A0A164NAZ5-F1
#
_entry.id   AF-A0A164NAZ5-F1
#
_cell.length_a   1.000
_cell.length_b   1.000
_cell.length_c   1.000
_cell.angle_alpha   90.00
_cell.angle_beta   90.00
_cell.angle_gamma   90.00
#
_symmetry.space_group_name_H-M   'P 1'
#
loop_
_entity.id
_entity.type
_entity.pdbx_description
1 polymer ?
#
loop_
_entity_poly.entity_id
_entity_poly.type
_entity_poly.pdbx_seq_one_letter_code
_entity_poly.pdbx_strand_id
1 'polypeptide(L)'
;MQVTDEVSKQLCDAIAPQLSDWRVQGPTLGRTALNITVHEWALRNGGFNLQVLGDKAVIDRITVKSCPDVRTQALQALELQDLASGIAF
;
A
#
# COMPACT_ATOMS: atom_id res chain seq x y z
N MET A 1 -4.80 -6.66 -17.38
CA MET A 1 -3.38 -6.28 -17.12
C MET A 1 -2.93 -7.07 -15.91
N GLN A 2 -1.69 -7.57 -15.85
CA GLN A 2 -1.20 -8.34 -14.71
C GLN A 2 -0.20 -7.51 -13.91
N VAL A 3 -0.26 -7.61 -12.58
CA VAL A 3 0.76 -7.03 -11.70
C VAL A 3 2.04 -7.85 -11.89
N THR A 4 3.06 -7.23 -12.48
CA THR A 4 4.39 -7.85 -12.64
C THR A 4 5.21 -7.68 -11.37
N ASP A 5 6.36 -8.38 -11.28
CA ASP A 5 7.28 -8.21 -10.14
C ASP A 5 7.84 -6.77 -10.06
N GLU A 6 8.06 -6.12 -11.22
CA GLU A 6 8.49 -4.72 -11.28
C GLU A 6 7.42 -3.78 -10.75
N VAL A 7 6.17 -3.95 -11.20
CA VAL A 7 5.03 -3.16 -10.70
C VAL A 7 4.82 -3.39 -9.20
N SER A 8 5.05 -4.61 -8.72
CA SER A 8 5.00 -4.97 -7.30
C SER A 8 6.06 -4.23 -6.48
N LYS A 9 7.29 -4.16 -6.99
CA LYS A 9 8.40 -3.44 -6.36
C LYS A 9 8.09 -1.95 -6.22
N GLN A 10 7.50 -1.34 -7.24
CA GLN A 10 7.15 0.09 -7.20
C GLN A 10 6.16 0.45 -6.09
N LEU A 11 5.26 -0.48 -5.71
CA LEU A 11 4.37 -0.25 -4.57
C LEU A 11 5.17 -0.19 -3.25
N CYS A 12 6.10 -1.13 -3.08
CA CYS A 12 6.99 -1.17 -1.92
C CYS A 12 7.87 0.09 -1.83
N ASP A 13 8.43 0.52 -2.96
CA ASP A 13 9.27 1.71 -3.04
C ASP A 13 8.46 3.00 -2.77
N ALA A 14 7.15 2.99 -3.04
CA ALA A 14 6.25 4.10 -2.70
C ALA A 14 5.86 4.12 -1.21
N ILE A 15 5.70 2.96 -0.56
CA ILE A 15 5.32 2.85 0.86
C ILE A 15 6.52 3.11 1.77
N ALA A 16 7.69 2.54 1.46
CA ALA A 16 8.88 2.58 2.32
C ALA A 16 9.26 3.99 2.86
N PRO A 17 9.32 5.06 2.04
CA PRO A 17 9.69 6.39 2.53
C PRO A 17 8.64 6.98 3.50
N GLN A 18 7.38 6.55 3.42
CA GLN A 18 6.29 7.09 4.24
C GLN A 18 6.26 6.54 5.67
N LEU A 19 6.97 5.43 5.93
CA LEU A 19 6.90 4.72 7.22
C LEU A 19 7.33 5.59 8.40
N SER A 20 8.32 6.46 8.21
CA SER A 20 8.77 7.38 9.26
C SER A 20 7.66 8.38 9.62
N ASP A 21 7.04 8.96 8.60
CA ASP A 21 5.99 9.95 8.77
C ASP A 21 4.75 9.34 9.41
N TRP A 22 4.36 8.12 9.02
CA TRP A 22 3.22 7.41 9.63
C TRP A 22 3.41 7.16 11.13
N ARG A 23 4.64 6.83 11.56
CA ARG A 23 4.96 6.67 12.98
C ARG A 23 4.88 7.98 13.76
N VAL A 24 5.24 9.11 13.13
CA VAL A 24 5.24 10.43 13.78
C VAL A 24 3.84 11.06 13.80
N GLN A 25 3.13 10.98 12.67
CA GLN A 25 1.82 11.62 12.48
C GLN A 25 0.68 10.77 13.05
N GLY A 26 0.91 9.47 13.28
CA GLY A 26 -0.06 8.54 13.83
C GLY A 26 -1.02 7.94 12.80
N PRO A 27 -1.84 6.97 13.23
CA PRO A 27 -2.58 6.08 12.34
C PRO A 27 -3.65 6.78 11.50
N THR A 28 -4.29 7.84 12.02
CA THR A 28 -5.35 8.57 11.28
C THR A 28 -4.82 9.20 9.99
N LEU A 29 -3.73 9.98 10.09
CA LEU A 29 -3.10 10.60 8.93
C LEU A 29 -2.37 9.56 8.07
N GLY A 30 -1.70 8.59 8.71
CA GLY A 30 -1.00 7.53 8.00
C GLY A 30 -1.92 6.68 7.11
N ARG A 31 -3.13 6.33 7.56
CA ARG A 31 -4.11 5.58 6.75
C ARG A 31 -4.58 6.38 5.53
N THR A 32 -4.77 7.68 5.70
CA THR A 32 -5.11 8.58 4.58
C THR A 32 -3.97 8.63 3.56
N ALA A 33 -2.73 8.74 4.04
CA ALA A 33 -1.55 8.72 3.17
C ALA A 33 -1.33 7.36 2.48
N LEU A 34 -1.59 6.24 3.16
CA LEU A 34 -1.60 4.90 2.54
C LEU A 34 -2.62 4.84 1.40
N ASN A 35 -3.85 5.29 1.64
CA ASN A 35 -4.91 5.29 0.64
C ASN A 35 -4.48 6.05 -0.63
N ILE A 36 -3.92 7.25 -0.46
CA ILE A 36 -3.43 8.07 -1.58
C ILE A 36 -2.28 7.35 -2.30
N THR A 37 -1.30 6.84 -1.56
CA THR A 37 -0.12 6.15 -2.12
C THR A 37 -0.52 4.97 -2.99
N VAL A 38 -1.47 4.15 -2.54
CA VAL A 38 -1.98 2.99 -3.29
C VAL A 38 -2.70 3.41 -4.57
N HIS A 39 -3.56 4.42 -4.50
CA HIS A 39 -4.29 4.91 -5.67
C HIS A 39 -3.35 5.56 -6.71
N GLU A 40 -2.35 6.32 -6.27
CA GLU A 40 -1.34 6.87 -7.17
C GLU A 40 -0.50 5.78 -7.85
N TRP A 41 -0.04 4.79 -7.10
CA TRP A 41 0.67 3.64 -7.65
C TRP A 41 -0.17 2.92 -8.71
N ALA A 42 -1.44 2.68 -8.40
CA ALA A 42 -2.37 1.99 -9.28
C ALA A 42 -2.65 2.78 -10.57
N LEU A 43 -2.78 4.11 -10.47
CA LEU A 43 -2.90 5.01 -11.63
C LEU A 43 -1.65 4.93 -12.52
N ARG A 44 -0.45 5.08 -11.95
CA ARG A 44 0.82 5.11 -12.69
C ARG A 44 1.13 3.79 -13.40
N ASN A 45 0.68 2.67 -12.86
CA ASN A 45 1.00 1.33 -13.36
C ASN A 45 -0.05 0.75 -14.33
N GLY A 46 -0.74 1.62 -15.07
CA GLY A 46 -1.71 1.20 -16.10
C GLY A 46 -3.16 1.21 -15.65
N GLY A 47 -3.51 2.04 -14.67
CA GLY A 47 -4.89 2.23 -14.24
C GLY A 47 -5.45 1.03 -13.47
N PHE A 48 -4.61 0.35 -12.69
CA PHE A 48 -5.02 -0.73 -11.78
C PHE A 48 -6.01 -0.28 -10.70
N ASN A 49 -6.45 0.98 -10.67
CA ASN A 49 -7.49 1.47 -9.77
C ASN A 49 -8.70 0.54 -9.78
N LEU A 50 -9.24 0.16 -10.95
CA LEU A 50 -10.37 -0.76 -11.01
C LEU A 50 -10.06 -2.15 -10.40
N GLN A 51 -8.82 -2.62 -10.51
CA GLN A 51 -8.40 -3.87 -9.88
C GLN A 51 -8.26 -3.74 -8.37
N VAL A 52 -7.67 -2.65 -7.86
CA VAL A 52 -7.61 -2.36 -6.42
C VAL A 52 -9.00 -2.17 -5.85
N LEU A 53 -9.90 -1.52 -6.60
CA LEU A 53 -11.29 -1.31 -6.21
C LEU A 53 -12.05 -2.64 -6.11
N GLY A 54 -11.81 -3.58 -7.03
CA GLY A 54 -12.43 -4.90 -7.05
C GLY A 54 -11.77 -5.94 -6.12
N ASP A 55 -10.50 -5.78 -5.78
CA ASP A 55 -9.71 -6.72 -4.97
C ASP A 55 -8.59 -5.99 -4.21
N LYS A 56 -8.95 -5.32 -3.10
CA LYS A 56 -8.00 -4.61 -2.23
C LYS A 56 -6.94 -5.54 -1.63
N ALA A 57 -7.25 -6.82 -1.47
CA ALA A 57 -6.32 -7.81 -0.94
C ALA A 57 -5.11 -8.03 -1.87
N VAL A 58 -5.15 -7.55 -3.12
CA VAL A 58 -3.97 -7.52 -4.00
C VAL A 58 -2.80 -6.76 -3.37
N ILE A 59 -3.06 -5.71 -2.59
CA ILE A 59 -2.04 -4.89 -1.92
C ILE A 59 -1.30 -5.72 -0.86
N ASP A 60 -2.03 -6.49 -0.06
CA ASP A 60 -1.42 -7.41 0.89
C ASP A 60 -0.64 -8.52 0.19
N ARG A 61 -1.17 -9.13 -0.88
CA ARG A 61 -0.45 -10.19 -1.61
C ARG A 61 0.87 -9.68 -2.22
N ILE A 62 0.85 -8.49 -2.82
CA ILE A 62 2.04 -7.84 -3.36
C ILE A 62 3.06 -7.61 -2.26
N THR A 63 2.65 -6.95 -1.17
CA THR A 63 3.58 -6.53 -0.12
C THR A 63 4.12 -7.69 0.71
N VAL A 64 3.34 -8.76 0.92
CA VAL A 64 3.83 -10.03 1.51
C VAL A 64 4.93 -10.64 0.65
N LYS A 65 4.75 -10.69 -0.67
CA LYS A 65 5.71 -11.31 -1.60
C LYS A 65 6.96 -10.45 -1.80
N SER A 66 6.78 -9.15 -1.97
CA SER A 66 7.83 -8.25 -2.47
C SER A 66 8.57 -7.48 -1.38
N CYS A 67 7.93 -7.18 -0.25
CA CYS A 67 8.52 -6.36 0.80
C CYS A 67 7.90 -6.64 2.19
N PRO A 68 8.06 -7.86 2.75
CA PRO A 68 7.42 -8.26 4.00
C PRO A 68 7.80 -7.36 5.19
N ASP A 69 9.01 -6.81 5.22
CA ASP A 69 9.46 -5.89 6.27
C ASP A 69 8.76 -4.53 6.19
N VAL A 70 8.61 -3.99 4.98
CA VAL A 70 7.88 -2.72 4.72
C VAL A 70 6.42 -2.90 5.10
N ARG A 71 5.81 -4.04 4.72
CA ARG A 71 4.45 -4.40 5.13
C ARG A 71 4.30 -4.41 6.65
N THR A 72 5.20 -5.10 7.35
CA THR A 72 5.12 -5.24 8.80
C THR A 72 5.21 -3.89 9.50
N GLN A 73 6.15 -3.04 9.09
CA GLN A 73 6.28 -1.68 9.62
C GLN A 73 5.05 -0.81 9.33
N ALA A 74 4.49 -0.93 8.12
CA ALA A 74 3.27 -0.21 7.75
C ALA A 74 2.09 -0.63 8.65
N LEU A 75 1.86 -1.92 8.82
CA LEU A 75 0.78 -2.41 9.68
C LEU A 75 0.91 -1.95 11.13
N GLN A 76 2.13 -1.97 11.66
CA GLN A 76 2.41 -1.48 13.02
C GLN A 76 2.17 0.02 13.13
N ALA A 77 2.72 0.82 12.21
CA ALA A 77 2.57 2.28 12.24
C ALA A 77 1.13 2.74 12.05
N LEU A 78 0.34 1.99 11.28
CA LEU A 78 -1.05 2.32 10.95
C LEU A 78 -2.07 1.63 11.85
N GLU A 79 -1.62 0.76 12.76
CA GLU A 79 -2.45 -0.07 13.62
C GLU A 79 -3.51 -0.85 12.82
N LEU A 80 -3.08 -1.53 11.76
CA LEU A 80 -3.93 -2.30 10.86
C LEU A 80 -3.62 -3.80 10.95
N GLN A 81 -4.62 -4.63 10.66
CA GLN A 81 -4.43 -6.09 10.52
C GLN A 81 -3.94 -6.48 9.13
N ASP A 82 -4.36 -5.73 8.12
CA ASP A 82 -3.98 -5.86 6.72
C ASP A 82 -3.99 -4.48 6.04
N LEU A 83 -3.26 -4.30 4.95
CA LEU A 83 -3.18 -3.00 4.28
C LEU A 83 -4.49 -2.67 3.53
N ALA A 84 -5.20 -3.69 3.06
CA ALA A 84 -6.49 -3.56 2.39
C ALA A 84 -7.51 -2.77 3.22
N SER A 85 -7.54 -2.97 4.54
CA SER A 85 -8.44 -2.30 5.48
C SER A 85 -8.20 -0.80 5.62
N GLY A 86 -7.00 -0.32 5.25
CA GLY A 86 -6.63 1.10 5.25
C GLY A 86 -6.99 1.85 3.96
N ILE A 87 -7.54 1.18 2.95
CA ILE A 87 -7.84 1.75 1.64
C ILE A 87 -9.34 2.08 1.55
N ALA A 88 -9.66 3.35 1.31
CA ALA A 88 -11.00 3.88 1.16
C ALA A 88 -11.37 4.10 -0.33
N PHE A 89 -12.65 4.38 -0.60
CA PHE A 89 -13.19 4.65 -1.93
C PHE A 89 -13.56 6.12 -2.10
#